data_AF-A0A165CVH1-F1
#
_entry.id   AF-A0A165CVH1-F1
#
_cell.length_a   1.000
_cell.length_b   1.000
_cell.length_c   1.000
_cell.angle_alpha   90.00
_cell.angle_beta   90.00
_cell.angle_gamma   90.00
#
_symmetry.space_group_name_H-M   'P 1'
#
loop_
_entity.id
_entity.type
_entity.pdbx_description
1 polymer ?
#
loop_
_entity_poly.entity_id
_entity_poly.type
_entity_poly.pdbx_seq_one_letter_code
_entity_poly.pdbx_strand_id
1 'polypeptide(L)'
;MIVDKKAADSDPPPYTPNLESGAPPNPNDASTVTAPPNVSRCNLLNIERSYNSITGTYVVDPTLVIPQSLLQPLSTEELESGGQRANLRLSAPYGRIKADVWMLDSPTQEPTRLMFNATSASVDLRLHDLGNAPCKVTVQSGYSSVKLTLPRDYVGPLSLRSKYGSVGPLPERVATLSDAGGERRCFVGDLKAMGNDGLWTGSTIEVTAPYSKITIEFIGDHPERSSWGSGWKSLLGLSA
;
A
#
# COMPACT_ATOMS: atom_id res chain seq x y z
N MET A 1 -72.09 41.15 12.48
CA MET A 1 -71.75 39.90 11.77
C MET A 1 -71.38 38.88 12.83
N ILE A 2 -72.27 37.93 13.13
CA ILE A 2 -72.33 36.60 12.48
C ILE A 2 -71.19 35.70 12.99
N VAL A 3 -71.57 34.99 14.07
CA VAL A 3 -71.41 33.56 14.43
C VAL A 3 -70.05 32.84 14.43
N ASP A 4 -69.85 32.16 15.58
CA ASP A 4 -69.44 30.76 15.80
C ASP A 4 -68.04 30.32 15.29
N LYS A 5 -67.29 29.40 15.91
CA LYS A 5 -67.66 28.31 16.82
C LYS A 5 -66.40 27.80 17.54
N LYS A 6 -66.63 27.34 18.76
CA LYS A 6 -65.75 26.59 19.67
C LYS A 6 -65.29 25.22 19.11
N ALA A 7 -64.21 24.71 19.72
CA ALA A 7 -63.75 23.31 19.87
C ALA A 7 -62.42 23.05 19.15
N ALA A 8 -61.45 22.29 19.66
CA ALA A 8 -61.40 21.39 20.81
C ALA A 8 -59.93 21.31 21.29
N ASP A 9 -59.77 20.88 22.55
CA ASP A 9 -58.54 20.31 23.10
C ASP A 9 -57.98 19.25 22.13
N SER A 10 -56.74 19.39 21.69
CA SER A 10 -56.04 18.35 20.93
C SER A 10 -54.67 18.14 21.54
N ASP A 11 -54.57 17.11 22.37
CA ASP A 11 -53.31 16.53 22.82
C ASP A 11 -52.37 16.31 21.63
N PRO A 12 -51.04 16.49 21.80
CA PRO A 12 -50.09 16.21 20.74
C PRO A 12 -50.11 14.71 20.38
N PRO A 13 -49.88 14.36 19.10
CA PRO A 13 -49.95 12.98 18.66
C PRO A 13 -48.90 12.11 19.38
N PRO A 14 -49.19 10.81 19.61
CA PRO A 14 -48.25 9.90 20.25
C PRO A 14 -47.03 9.68 19.35
N TYR A 15 -45.83 9.82 19.92
CA TYR A 15 -44.57 9.47 19.25
C TYR A 15 -44.51 7.95 19.02
N THR A 16 -44.61 7.53 17.77
CA THR A 16 -44.11 6.22 17.33
C THR A 16 -42.60 6.31 17.11
N PRO A 17 -41.76 5.44 17.71
CA PRO A 17 -40.35 5.38 17.35
C PRO A 17 -40.24 4.89 15.91
N ASN A 18 -39.80 5.77 15.01
CA ASN A 18 -39.47 5.42 13.64
C ASN A 18 -38.18 4.60 13.67
N LEU A 19 -38.29 3.27 13.81
CA LEU A 19 -37.25 2.38 13.29
C LEU A 19 -37.27 2.54 11.77
N GLU A 20 -36.07 2.63 11.19
CA GLU A 20 -35.81 2.76 9.74
C GLU A 20 -35.81 4.19 9.19
N SER A 21 -34.70 4.87 9.40
CA SER A 21 -34.09 5.67 8.33
C SER A 21 -32.58 5.65 8.52
N GLY A 22 -31.97 4.50 8.20
CA GLY A 22 -30.55 4.45 7.93
C GLY A 22 -30.27 5.35 6.73
N ALA A 23 -29.61 6.48 6.97
CA ALA A 23 -29.02 7.25 5.89
C ALA A 23 -28.16 6.29 5.05
N PRO A 24 -28.22 6.35 3.70
CA PRO A 24 -27.35 5.54 2.88
C PRO A 24 -25.90 5.84 3.29
N PRO A 25 -25.05 4.82 3.53
CA PRO A 25 -23.65 5.07 3.79
C PRO A 25 -23.08 5.87 2.63
N ASN A 26 -22.45 7.00 2.95
CA ASN A 26 -21.76 7.83 2.00
C ASN A 26 -20.72 6.94 1.27
N PRO A 27 -20.75 6.80 -0.06
CA PRO A 27 -19.84 5.89 -0.78
C PRO A 27 -18.35 6.28 -0.66
N ASN A 28 -18.05 7.43 -0.05
CA ASN A 28 -16.68 7.92 0.17
C ASN A 28 -16.03 7.43 1.48
N ASP A 29 -16.74 6.73 2.37
CA ASP A 29 -16.18 6.19 3.62
C ASP A 29 -15.94 4.66 3.59
N ALA A 30 -16.13 4.02 2.43
CA ALA A 30 -15.71 2.64 2.27
C ALA A 30 -14.18 2.59 2.14
N SER A 31 -13.49 2.21 3.20
CA SER A 31 -12.17 1.57 3.09
C SER A 31 -12.32 0.37 2.17
N THR A 32 -12.11 0.56 0.86
CA THR A 32 -12.17 -0.53 -0.11
C THR A 32 -10.91 -1.38 0.05
N VAL A 33 -10.91 -2.26 1.06
CA VAL A 33 -10.01 -3.40 1.09
C VAL A 33 -10.32 -4.20 -0.17
N THR A 34 -9.42 -4.09 -1.15
CA THR A 34 -9.62 -4.72 -2.45
C THR A 34 -9.27 -6.18 -2.28
N ALA A 35 -10.25 -7.07 -2.45
CA ALA A 35 -10.04 -8.51 -2.31
C ALA A 35 -8.83 -8.97 -3.14
N PRO A 36 -8.00 -9.89 -2.61
CA PRO A 36 -6.83 -10.35 -3.32
C PRO A 36 -7.21 -11.01 -4.65
N PRO A 37 -6.45 -10.75 -5.73
CA PRO A 37 -6.73 -11.33 -7.04
C PRO A 37 -6.55 -12.84 -7.04
N ASN A 38 -7.24 -13.53 -7.94
CA ASN A 38 -7.13 -14.98 -8.11
C ASN A 38 -5.85 -15.34 -8.90
N VAL A 39 -4.70 -15.15 -8.28
CA VAL A 39 -3.38 -15.56 -8.76
C VAL A 39 -2.73 -16.54 -7.78
N SER A 40 -1.73 -17.27 -8.23
CA SER A 40 -0.98 -18.19 -7.36
C SER A 40 -0.37 -17.44 -6.18
N ARG A 41 -0.60 -17.99 -4.99
CA ARG A 41 0.01 -17.48 -3.75
C ARG A 41 1.48 -17.84 -3.70
N CYS A 42 2.28 -17.02 -3.01
CA CYS A 42 3.70 -17.26 -2.85
C CYS A 42 4.16 -17.00 -1.41
N ASN A 43 5.24 -17.67 -1.04
CA ASN A 43 6.01 -17.40 0.17
C ASN A 43 7.47 -17.73 -0.11
N LEU A 44 8.38 -17.04 0.58
CA LEU A 44 9.83 -17.17 0.40
C LEU A 44 10.29 -17.06 -1.07
N LEU A 45 9.53 -16.30 -1.88
CA LEU A 45 9.77 -16.15 -3.31
C LEU A 45 10.87 -15.12 -3.54
N ASN A 46 11.99 -15.51 -4.14
CA ASN A 46 12.98 -14.55 -4.64
C ASN A 46 13.12 -14.65 -6.17
N ILE A 47 12.87 -13.52 -6.84
CA ILE A 47 13.01 -13.34 -8.28
C ILE A 47 14.14 -12.35 -8.51
N GLU A 48 15.17 -12.79 -9.23
CA GLU A 48 16.31 -11.96 -9.60
C GLU A 48 16.45 -11.88 -11.12
N ARG A 49 16.48 -10.65 -11.65
CA ARG A 49 16.57 -10.35 -13.08
C ARG A 49 17.48 -9.14 -13.30
N SER A 50 18.79 -9.37 -13.43
CA SER A 50 19.78 -8.29 -13.50
C SER A 50 19.46 -7.22 -14.54
N TYR A 51 19.13 -7.62 -15.76
CA TYR A 51 18.90 -6.71 -16.91
C TYR A 51 17.46 -6.70 -17.41
N ASN A 52 16.57 -7.49 -16.79
CA ASN A 52 15.20 -7.62 -17.25
C ASN A 52 14.26 -7.04 -16.21
N SER A 53 13.18 -6.42 -16.68
CA SER A 53 12.16 -5.89 -15.80
C SER A 53 11.40 -7.03 -15.10
N ILE A 54 10.93 -6.74 -13.89
CA ILE A 54 10.00 -7.57 -13.14
C ILE A 54 8.66 -6.83 -13.15
N THR A 55 7.63 -7.46 -13.72
CA THR A 55 6.27 -6.93 -13.71
C THR A 55 5.34 -8.06 -13.33
N GLY A 56 4.47 -7.83 -12.34
CA GLY A 56 3.57 -8.87 -11.89
C GLY A 56 2.72 -8.50 -10.69
N THR A 57 1.83 -9.42 -10.37
CA THR A 57 0.93 -9.37 -9.22
C THR A 57 1.29 -10.51 -8.29
N TYR A 58 1.44 -10.21 -7.00
CA TYR A 58 1.91 -11.15 -5.99
C TYR A 58 0.94 -11.19 -4.81
N VAL A 59 0.46 -12.39 -4.47
CA VAL A 59 -0.32 -12.62 -3.25
C VAL A 59 0.56 -13.41 -2.30
N VAL A 60 1.06 -12.74 -1.27
CA VAL A 60 1.98 -13.32 -0.29
C VAL A 60 1.15 -14.01 0.79
N ASP A 61 1.38 -15.31 0.99
CA ASP A 61 0.76 -16.12 2.02
C ASP A 61 1.83 -16.61 3.00
N PRO A 62 2.05 -15.93 4.14
CA PRO A 62 3.10 -16.28 5.09
C PRO A 62 2.97 -17.70 5.67
N THR A 63 1.78 -18.30 5.59
CA THR A 63 1.50 -19.65 6.10
C THR A 63 1.89 -20.77 5.13
N LEU A 64 2.20 -20.42 3.88
CA LEU A 64 2.57 -21.39 2.86
C LEU A 64 3.96 -21.98 3.16
N VAL A 65 4.00 -23.29 3.42
CA VAL A 65 5.25 -24.01 3.69
C VAL A 65 5.95 -24.38 2.39
N ILE A 66 7.18 -23.93 2.23
CA ILE A 66 8.03 -24.24 1.07
C ILE A 66 9.12 -25.23 1.48
N PRO A 67 9.27 -26.37 0.80
CA PRO A 67 10.36 -27.31 1.06
C PRO A 67 11.73 -26.65 0.94
N GLN A 68 12.62 -26.91 1.90
CA GLN A 68 13.95 -26.30 1.95
C GLN A 68 14.79 -26.60 0.70
N SER A 69 14.57 -27.75 0.04
CA SER A 69 15.25 -28.12 -1.21
C SER A 69 14.90 -27.23 -2.40
N LEU A 70 13.76 -26.51 -2.35
CA LEU A 70 13.34 -25.56 -3.37
C LEU A 70 13.76 -24.12 -3.03
N LEU A 71 14.28 -23.89 -1.83
CA LEU A 71 14.76 -22.58 -1.43
C LEU A 71 16.16 -22.34 -2.00
N GLN A 72 16.32 -21.20 -2.65
CA GLN A 72 17.63 -20.73 -3.08
C GLN A 72 18.54 -20.39 -1.88
N PRO A 73 19.87 -20.28 -2.07
CA PRO A 73 20.76 -19.78 -1.02
C PRO A 73 20.30 -18.42 -0.47
N LEU A 74 20.68 -18.12 0.78
CA LEU A 74 20.45 -16.80 1.36
C LEU A 74 21.27 -15.76 0.58
N SER A 75 20.67 -14.59 0.32
CA SER A 75 21.43 -13.46 -0.22
C SER A 75 22.37 -12.87 0.83
N THR A 76 23.35 -12.07 0.40
CA THR A 76 24.21 -11.31 1.31
C THR A 76 23.40 -10.44 2.27
N GLU A 77 22.36 -9.77 1.76
CA GLU A 77 21.45 -8.92 2.56
C GLU A 77 20.70 -9.73 3.63
N GLU A 78 20.29 -10.95 3.31
CA GLU A 78 19.60 -11.85 4.24
C GLU A 78 20.55 -12.42 5.30
N LEU A 79 21.79 -12.74 4.91
CA LEU A 79 22.84 -13.15 5.85
C LEU A 79 23.18 -12.04 6.85
N GLU A 80 23.35 -10.82 6.37
CA GLU A 80 23.55 -9.63 7.22
C GLU A 80 22.34 -9.35 8.11
N SER A 81 21.14 -9.75 7.69
CA SER A 81 19.90 -9.69 8.47
C SER A 81 19.69 -10.88 9.41
N GLY A 82 20.75 -11.57 9.84
CA GLY A 82 20.67 -12.71 10.76
C GLY A 82 20.14 -14.00 10.14
N GLY A 83 20.25 -14.14 8.81
CA GLY A 83 19.83 -15.33 8.08
C GLY A 83 18.32 -15.44 7.81
N GLN A 84 17.57 -14.37 8.05
CA GLN A 84 16.13 -14.33 7.83
C GLN A 84 15.81 -14.12 6.36
N ARG A 85 14.95 -14.97 5.79
CA ARG A 85 14.48 -14.83 4.39
C ARG A 85 13.37 -13.80 4.26
N ALA A 86 13.32 -13.15 3.11
CA ALA A 86 12.14 -12.39 2.72
C ALA A 86 11.03 -13.33 2.23
N ASN A 87 9.78 -13.04 2.57
CA ASN A 87 8.61 -13.75 2.03
C ASN A 87 8.40 -13.42 0.54
N LEU A 88 8.81 -12.21 0.13
CA LEU A 88 8.91 -11.79 -1.26
C LEU A 88 10.15 -10.92 -1.46
N ARG A 89 11.02 -11.31 -2.39
CA ARG A 89 12.16 -10.51 -2.84
C ARG A 89 12.14 -10.36 -4.36
N LEU A 90 12.11 -9.12 -4.84
CA LEU A 90 12.24 -8.79 -6.25
C LEU A 90 13.51 -7.96 -6.44
N SER A 91 14.47 -8.50 -7.20
CA SER A 91 15.74 -7.85 -7.47
C SER A 91 15.93 -7.67 -8.98
N ALA A 92 15.94 -6.42 -9.44
CA ALA A 92 16.22 -6.07 -10.83
C ALA A 92 17.15 -4.85 -10.92
N PRO A 93 18.46 -5.02 -10.66
CA PRO A 93 19.45 -3.94 -10.63
C PRO A 93 19.38 -2.95 -11.81
N TYR A 94 19.15 -3.43 -13.03
CA TYR A 94 19.05 -2.62 -14.24
C TYR A 94 17.66 -2.70 -14.90
N GLY A 95 16.73 -3.44 -14.30
CA GLY A 95 15.37 -3.64 -14.80
C GLY A 95 14.34 -2.93 -13.94
N ARG A 96 13.26 -2.43 -14.55
CA ARG A 96 12.18 -1.81 -13.79
C ARG A 96 11.46 -2.86 -12.94
N ILE A 97 11.09 -2.50 -11.71
CA ILE A 97 10.15 -3.28 -10.91
C ILE A 97 8.80 -2.57 -10.96
N LYS A 98 7.76 -3.27 -11.43
CA LYS A 98 6.37 -2.84 -11.32
C LYS A 98 5.57 -3.96 -10.65
N ALA A 99 5.20 -3.79 -9.39
CA ALA A 99 4.59 -4.86 -8.62
C ALA A 99 3.32 -4.39 -7.91
N ASP A 100 2.26 -5.19 -8.05
CA ASP A 100 1.06 -5.10 -7.23
C ASP A 100 1.12 -6.24 -6.20
N VAL A 101 1.02 -5.91 -4.92
CA VAL A 101 1.24 -6.85 -3.82
C VAL A 101 0.09 -6.83 -2.82
N TRP A 102 -0.40 -8.01 -2.50
CA TRP A 102 -1.33 -8.28 -1.40
C TRP A 102 -0.65 -9.20 -0.40
N MET A 103 -0.88 -8.95 0.88
CA MET A 103 -0.47 -9.84 1.95
C MET A 103 -1.70 -10.47 2.58
N LEU A 104 -1.68 -11.78 2.75
CA LEU A 104 -2.71 -12.48 3.51
C LEU A 104 -2.34 -12.48 5.00
N ASP A 105 -3.36 -12.65 5.84
CA ASP A 105 -3.20 -12.75 7.27
C ASP A 105 -2.26 -13.88 7.69
N SER A 106 -1.49 -13.62 8.74
CA SER A 106 -0.65 -14.62 9.38
C SER A 106 -1.13 -14.85 10.80
N PRO A 107 -1.22 -16.11 11.26
CA PRO A 107 -1.47 -16.40 12.67
C PRO A 107 -0.22 -16.14 13.54
N THR A 108 0.95 -15.97 12.93
CA THR A 108 2.21 -15.73 13.65
C THR A 108 2.43 -14.23 13.86
N GLN A 109 3.02 -13.88 15.00
CA GLN A 109 3.49 -12.50 15.26
C GLN A 109 4.85 -12.20 14.61
N GLU A 110 5.44 -13.16 13.90
CA GLU A 110 6.70 -12.93 13.21
C GLU A 110 6.50 -11.98 12.02
N PRO A 111 7.36 -10.95 11.88
CA PRO A 111 7.13 -9.95 10.86
C PRO A 111 7.38 -10.51 9.46
N THR A 112 6.39 -10.38 8.58
CA THR A 112 6.52 -10.74 7.16
C THR A 112 7.44 -9.74 6.47
N ARG A 113 8.41 -10.21 5.67
CA ARG A 113 9.43 -9.36 5.05
C ARG A 113 9.25 -9.28 3.54
N LEU A 114 9.15 -8.06 3.02
CA LEU A 114 9.10 -7.77 1.58
C LEU A 114 10.29 -6.91 1.19
N MET A 115 11.02 -7.30 0.14
CA MET A 115 12.24 -6.63 -0.31
C MET A 115 12.20 -6.36 -1.81
N PHE A 116 12.45 -5.11 -2.20
CA PHE A 116 12.45 -4.67 -3.60
C PHE A 116 13.74 -3.90 -3.88
N ASN A 117 14.57 -4.36 -4.82
CA ASN A 117 15.87 -3.77 -5.12
C ASN A 117 16.02 -3.49 -6.62
N ALA A 118 16.24 -2.22 -6.99
CA ALA A 118 16.54 -1.79 -8.36
C ALA A 118 17.58 -0.66 -8.38
N THR A 119 18.86 -1.00 -8.56
CA THR A 119 19.99 -0.04 -8.51
C THR A 119 19.86 1.14 -9.49
N SER A 120 19.59 0.89 -10.77
CA SER A 120 19.64 1.90 -11.83
C SER A 120 18.31 2.04 -12.57
N ALA A 121 17.25 1.45 -12.02
CA ALA A 121 15.93 1.43 -12.62
C ALA A 121 14.86 1.84 -11.61
N SER A 122 13.66 2.13 -12.11
CA SER A 122 12.56 2.58 -11.26
C SER A 122 11.86 1.43 -10.55
N VAL A 123 11.32 1.75 -9.37
CA VAL A 123 10.41 0.87 -8.62
C VAL A 123 9.05 1.54 -8.57
N ASP A 124 8.04 0.85 -9.07
CA ASP A 124 6.63 1.22 -8.99
C ASP A 124 5.91 0.12 -8.21
N LEU A 125 5.76 0.33 -6.91
CA LEU A 125 5.21 -0.64 -5.97
C LEU A 125 3.84 -0.17 -5.51
N ARG A 126 2.83 -1.03 -5.66
CA ARG A 126 1.49 -0.82 -5.11
C ARG A 126 1.19 -1.91 -4.09
N LEU A 127 1.07 -1.50 -2.84
CA LEU A 127 0.69 -2.36 -1.72
C LEU A 127 -0.82 -2.19 -1.52
N HIS A 128 -1.57 -3.28 -1.71
CA HIS A 128 -3.03 -3.27 -1.57
C HIS A 128 -3.51 -3.71 -0.19
N ASP A 129 -2.73 -4.58 0.47
CA ASP A 129 -2.99 -5.08 1.81
C ASP A 129 -1.66 -5.53 2.44
N LEU A 130 -1.52 -5.34 3.75
CA LEU A 130 -0.37 -5.77 4.55
C LEU A 130 -0.74 -6.82 5.60
N GLY A 131 -1.98 -7.31 5.58
CA GLY A 131 -2.48 -8.33 6.51
C GLY A 131 -2.56 -7.84 7.96
N ASN A 132 -2.93 -8.75 8.85
CA ASN A 132 -3.06 -8.50 10.28
C ASN A 132 -1.74 -8.53 11.07
N ALA A 133 -0.72 -9.21 10.55
CA ALA A 133 0.57 -9.39 11.21
C ALA A 133 1.54 -8.27 10.81
N PRO A 134 2.53 -7.94 11.66
CA PRO A 134 3.52 -6.92 11.31
C PRO A 134 4.23 -7.26 10.00
N CYS A 135 4.37 -6.27 9.12
CA CYS A 135 5.12 -6.42 7.88
C CYS A 135 6.25 -5.41 7.81
N LYS A 136 7.46 -5.86 7.44
CA LYS A 136 8.58 -4.99 7.11
C LYS A 136 8.77 -4.93 5.60
N VAL A 137 8.53 -3.76 5.03
CA VAL A 137 8.73 -3.48 3.61
C VAL A 137 10.00 -2.66 3.42
N THR A 138 10.91 -3.15 2.58
CA THR A 138 12.15 -2.44 2.24
C THR A 138 12.22 -2.24 0.72
N VAL A 139 12.34 -0.99 0.30
CA VAL A 139 12.50 -0.61 -1.11
C VAL A 139 13.82 0.11 -1.29
N GLN A 140 14.64 -0.37 -2.22
CA GLN A 140 15.95 0.19 -2.53
C GLN A 140 16.04 0.54 -4.01
N SER A 141 16.45 1.77 -4.32
CA SER A 141 16.76 2.18 -5.69
C SER A 141 17.84 3.23 -5.75
N GLY A 142 18.86 3.07 -6.59
CA GLY A 142 19.98 4.01 -6.63
C GLY A 142 19.66 5.30 -7.38
N TYR A 143 19.43 5.20 -8.69
CA TYR A 143 19.60 6.31 -9.65
C TYR A 143 18.35 6.71 -10.45
N SER A 144 17.16 6.25 -10.08
CA SER A 144 15.94 6.49 -10.87
C SER A 144 14.82 7.11 -10.02
N SER A 145 13.65 6.47 -9.98
CA SER A 145 12.51 6.93 -9.21
C SER A 145 11.88 5.77 -8.47
N VAL A 146 11.39 6.07 -7.27
CA VAL A 146 10.57 5.16 -6.48
C VAL A 146 9.20 5.77 -6.36
N LYS A 147 8.19 5.06 -6.84
CA LYS A 147 6.78 5.33 -6.58
C LYS A 147 6.25 4.23 -5.68
N LEU A 148 5.74 4.61 -4.52
CA LEU A 148 5.12 3.72 -3.57
C LEU A 148 3.67 4.13 -3.35
N THR A 149 2.75 3.23 -3.69
CA THR A 149 1.32 3.40 -3.46
C THR A 149 0.92 2.52 -2.28
N LEU A 150 0.44 3.13 -1.21
CA LEU A 150 0.09 2.48 0.06
C LEU A 150 -1.42 2.23 0.16
N PRO A 151 -1.86 1.21 0.91
CA PRO A 151 -3.27 1.05 1.20
C PRO A 151 -3.71 2.11 2.23
N ARG A 152 -4.96 2.58 2.15
CA ARG A 152 -5.45 3.73 2.94
C ARG A 152 -5.49 3.48 4.46
N ASP A 153 -5.62 2.22 4.82
CA ASP A 153 -5.66 1.68 6.18
C ASP A 153 -4.27 1.44 6.77
N TYR A 154 -3.20 1.59 5.99
CA TYR A 154 -1.85 1.54 6.53
C TYR A 154 -1.67 2.63 7.60
N VAL A 155 -1.25 2.19 8.79
CA VAL A 155 -0.83 3.04 9.89
C VAL A 155 0.55 2.56 10.31
N GLY A 156 1.53 3.47 10.36
CA GLY A 156 2.87 3.11 10.82
C GLY A 156 4.00 4.01 10.35
N PRO A 157 5.24 3.72 10.79
CA PRO A 157 6.44 4.44 10.43
C PRO A 157 6.80 4.29 8.96
N LEU A 158 7.10 5.43 8.33
CA LEU A 158 7.58 5.53 6.96
C LEU A 158 8.92 6.26 6.95
N SER A 159 10.01 5.55 6.67
CA SER A 159 11.35 6.12 6.54
C SER A 159 11.72 6.31 5.08
N LEU A 160 12.05 7.54 4.69
CA LEU A 160 12.38 7.94 3.33
C LEU A 160 13.79 8.51 3.29
N ARG A 161 14.74 7.80 2.68
CA ARG A 161 16.12 8.25 2.57
C ARG A 161 16.44 8.62 1.12
N SER A 162 16.63 9.91 0.87
CA SER A 162 17.09 10.45 -0.42
C SER A 162 18.11 11.56 -0.15
N LYS A 163 19.39 11.24 -0.34
CA LYS A 163 20.50 12.13 0.05
C LYS A 163 20.79 13.22 -0.98
N TYR A 164 20.71 12.85 -2.26
CA TYR A 164 21.00 13.69 -3.43
C TYR A 164 19.80 13.75 -4.39
N GLY A 165 18.73 12.98 -4.11
CA GLY A 165 17.49 13.04 -4.85
C GLY A 165 16.48 13.99 -4.21
N SER A 166 15.20 13.67 -4.34
CA SER A 166 14.12 14.47 -3.75
C SER A 166 13.00 13.57 -3.26
N VAL A 167 12.31 14.02 -2.22
CA VAL A 167 11.02 13.44 -1.80
C VAL A 167 9.93 14.39 -2.27
N GLY A 168 8.97 13.88 -3.05
CA GLY A 168 7.82 14.65 -3.50
C GLY A 168 6.95 15.16 -2.35
N PRO A 169 5.91 15.95 -2.65
CA PRO A 169 4.91 16.34 -1.66
C PRO A 169 4.34 15.09 -0.99
N LEU A 170 4.29 15.11 0.35
CA LEU A 170 3.71 14.02 1.11
C LEU A 170 2.19 14.23 1.23
N PRO A 171 1.38 13.16 1.11
CA PRO A 171 -0.06 13.26 1.33
C PRO A 171 -0.40 13.71 2.77
N GLU A 172 -1.56 14.33 2.97
CA GLU A 172 -1.99 14.93 4.25
C GLU A 172 -1.96 13.96 5.44
N ARG A 173 -2.16 12.66 5.18
CA ARG A 173 -2.16 11.58 6.20
C ARG A 173 -0.75 11.22 6.70
N VAL A 174 0.28 11.81 6.11
CA VAL A 174 1.69 11.53 6.43
C VAL A 174 2.23 12.68 7.28
N ALA A 175 2.44 12.43 8.57
CA ALA A 175 3.09 13.36 9.47
C ALA A 175 4.62 13.22 9.35
N THR A 176 5.33 14.31 9.06
CA THR A 176 6.79 14.32 9.11
C THR A 176 7.26 14.56 10.54
N LEU A 177 8.10 13.65 11.06
CA LEU A 177 8.64 13.69 12.42
C LEU A 177 10.05 14.28 12.47
N SER A 178 10.87 13.95 11.47
CA SER A 178 12.20 14.53 11.32
C SER A 178 12.60 14.58 9.85
N ASP A 179 13.32 15.61 9.45
CA ASP A 179 13.95 15.71 8.13
C ASP A 179 15.38 16.22 8.33
N ALA A 180 16.35 15.29 8.32
CA ALA A 180 17.75 15.61 8.58
C ALA A 180 18.68 14.63 7.86
N GLY A 181 19.80 15.13 7.33
CA GLY A 181 20.85 14.28 6.75
C GLY A 181 20.44 13.50 5.50
N GLY A 182 19.41 13.93 4.77
CA GLY A 182 18.86 13.20 3.63
C GLY A 182 17.97 12.02 4.04
N GLU A 183 17.54 11.96 5.30
CA GLU A 183 16.57 11.01 5.81
C GLU A 183 15.37 11.77 6.39
N ARG A 184 14.19 11.48 5.84
CA ARG A 184 12.92 11.95 6.34
C ARG A 184 12.20 10.80 7.04
N ARG A 185 11.97 10.93 8.34
CA ARG A 185 11.16 10.00 9.13
C ARG A 185 9.76 10.54 9.24
N CYS A 186 8.80 9.74 8.82
CA CYS A 186 7.40 10.06 8.83
C CYS A 186 6.61 9.00 9.59
N PHE A 187 5.36 9.32 9.87
CA PHE A 187 4.36 8.37 10.31
C PHE A 187 3.09 8.56 9.50
N VAL A 188 2.46 7.46 9.10
CA VAL A 188 1.18 7.46 8.42
C VAL A 188 0.08 7.20 9.44
N GLY A 189 -0.96 8.05 9.47
CA GLY A 189 -2.10 7.92 10.38
C GLY A 189 -1.93 8.70 11.68
N ASP A 190 -2.67 8.32 12.72
CA ASP A 190 -2.63 8.99 14.04
C ASP A 190 -1.37 8.60 14.81
N LEU A 191 -0.51 9.59 15.07
CA LEU A 191 0.72 9.42 15.84
C LEU A 191 0.53 8.82 17.23
N LYS A 192 -0.67 8.96 17.84
CA LYS A 192 -0.98 8.31 19.12
C LYS A 192 -0.88 6.78 19.05
N ALA A 193 -1.03 6.20 17.86
CA ALA A 193 -0.88 4.76 17.64
C ALA A 193 0.58 4.28 17.83
N MET A 194 1.57 5.17 17.79
CA MET A 194 2.98 4.80 18.01
C MET A 194 3.27 4.39 19.47
N GLY A 195 2.41 4.74 20.43
CA GLY A 195 2.66 4.52 21.85
C GLY A 195 3.68 5.51 22.42
N ASN A 196 3.56 5.79 23.72
CA ASN A 196 4.46 6.73 24.41
C ASN A 196 5.84 6.13 24.73
N ASP A 197 5.97 4.80 24.65
CA ASP A 197 7.22 4.07 24.88
C ASP A 197 8.14 4.02 23.65
N GLY A 198 7.65 4.49 22.49
CA GLY A 198 8.36 4.51 21.23
C GLY A 198 8.53 3.11 20.60
N LEU A 199 7.87 2.08 21.13
CA LEU A 199 7.98 0.70 20.64
C LEU A 199 6.88 0.39 19.64
N TRP A 200 7.12 0.73 18.38
CA TRP A 200 6.21 0.38 17.30
C TRP A 200 6.22 -1.14 17.02
N THR A 201 5.07 -1.80 17.14
CA THR A 201 4.92 -3.26 16.91
C THR A 201 4.23 -3.61 15.60
N GLY A 202 3.75 -2.63 14.84
CA GLY A 202 3.04 -2.87 13.57
C GLY A 202 3.95 -2.89 12.35
N SER A 203 3.35 -2.71 11.17
CA SER A 203 4.07 -2.71 9.90
C SER A 203 4.96 -1.48 9.70
N THR A 204 6.15 -1.66 9.13
CA THR A 204 7.14 -0.61 8.87
C THR A 204 7.52 -0.57 7.40
N ILE A 205 7.73 0.64 6.88
CA ILE A 205 8.11 0.85 5.50
C ILE A 205 9.37 1.69 5.43
N GLU A 206 10.39 1.18 4.75
CA GLU A 206 11.66 1.84 4.54
C GLU A 206 11.97 1.95 3.04
N VAL A 207 12.17 3.18 2.58
CA VAL A 207 12.55 3.48 1.20
C VAL A 207 13.92 4.15 1.21
N THR A 208 14.94 3.46 0.69
CA THR A 208 16.28 4.00 0.52
C THR A 208 16.56 4.25 -0.96
N ALA A 209 16.58 5.53 -1.34
CA ALA A 209 16.78 5.94 -2.71
C ALA A 209 17.70 7.16 -2.85
N PRO A 210 19.04 7.00 -2.69
CA PRO A 210 19.96 8.11 -2.45
C PRO A 210 20.03 9.16 -3.55
N TYR A 211 19.87 8.80 -4.83
CA TYR A 211 19.90 9.74 -5.96
C TYR A 211 18.55 9.84 -6.67
N SER A 212 17.50 9.26 -6.08
CA SER A 212 16.23 9.06 -6.77
C SER A 212 15.14 10.00 -6.25
N LYS A 213 14.16 10.28 -7.11
CA LYS A 213 12.90 10.90 -6.68
C LYS A 213 12.02 9.86 -6.01
N ILE A 214 11.55 10.13 -4.79
CA ILE A 214 10.60 9.30 -4.06
C ILE A 214 9.22 9.96 -4.10
N THR A 215 8.19 9.20 -4.47
CA THR A 215 6.78 9.65 -4.49
C THR A 215 5.94 8.66 -3.70
N ILE A 216 5.12 9.17 -2.78
CA ILE A 216 4.21 8.39 -1.93
C ILE A 216 2.78 8.79 -2.29
N GLU A 217 1.93 7.79 -2.53
CA GLU A 217 0.51 7.96 -2.84
C GLU A 217 -0.31 6.94 -2.05
N PHE A 218 -1.61 7.17 -1.85
CA PHE A 218 -2.53 6.15 -1.35
C PHE A 218 -3.45 5.62 -2.45
N ILE A 219 -3.87 4.37 -2.32
CA ILE A 219 -4.84 3.77 -3.22
C ILE A 219 -6.12 4.62 -3.26
N GLY A 220 -6.54 4.98 -4.47
CA GLY A 220 -7.74 5.79 -4.70
C GLY A 220 -7.55 7.30 -4.54
N ASP A 221 -6.36 7.83 -4.21
CA ASP A 221 -6.10 9.28 -4.21
C ASP A 221 -6.14 9.88 -5.63
N HIS A 222 -5.96 9.04 -6.64
CA HIS A 222 -6.14 9.40 -8.04
C HIS A 222 -7.10 8.40 -8.67
N PRO A 223 -8.13 8.84 -9.43
CA PRO A 223 -8.91 7.92 -10.24
C PRO A 223 -7.94 7.20 -11.16
N GLU A 224 -7.99 5.87 -11.16
CA GLU A 224 -7.10 5.06 -11.99
C GLU A 224 -7.17 5.58 -13.42
N ARG A 225 -6.11 6.28 -13.85
CA ARG A 225 -5.95 6.63 -15.25
C ARG A 225 -5.71 5.30 -15.93
N SER A 226 -6.76 4.71 -16.48
CA SER A 226 -6.77 3.44 -17.16
C SER A 226 -5.73 3.48 -18.28
N SER A 227 -4.50 3.05 -17.98
CA SER A 227 -3.44 2.83 -18.94
C SER A 227 -3.63 1.43 -19.52
N TRP A 228 -4.76 1.21 -20.20
CA TRP A 228 -4.96 0.06 -21.06
C TRP A 228 -5.68 0.51 -22.32
N GLY A 229 -4.97 0.40 -23.46
CA GLY A 229 -5.59 0.44 -24.78
C GLY A 229 -5.41 1.73 -25.60
N SER A 230 -4.20 2.20 -25.84
CA SER A 230 -3.91 2.93 -27.08
C SER A 230 -3.07 2.05 -27.98
N GLY A 231 -3.78 1.09 -28.57
CA GLY A 231 -3.26 0.20 -29.58
C GLY A 231 -4.39 -0.24 -30.48
N TRP A 232 -4.33 0.22 -31.73
CA TRP A 232 -5.01 -0.33 -32.90
C TRP A 232 -6.50 0.01 -33.05
N LYS A 233 -6.76 1.15 -33.72
CA LYS A 233 -7.81 1.25 -34.74
C LYS A 233 -7.28 2.07 -35.92
N SER A 234 -6.53 1.44 -36.81
CA SER A 234 -6.61 1.76 -38.23
C SER A 234 -7.58 0.76 -38.86
N LEU A 235 -8.64 1.26 -39.51
CA LEU A 235 -9.26 0.64 -40.69
C LEU A 235 -10.46 1.49 -41.13
N LEU A 236 -10.35 1.94 -42.39
CA LEU A 236 -11.41 2.12 -43.39
C LEU A 236 -12.39 3.28 -43.21
N GLY A 237 -12.01 4.43 -43.76
CA GLY A 237 -12.94 5.30 -44.45
C GLY A 237 -12.95 4.98 -45.94
N LEU A 238 -13.82 4.05 -46.36
CA LEU A 238 -14.35 4.00 -47.71
C LEU A 238 -15.44 5.07 -47.80
N SER A 239 -15.30 6.04 -48.71
CA SER A 239 -16.43 6.84 -49.18
C SER A 239 -16.40 6.89 -50.70
N ALA A 240 -17.48 6.35 -51.27
CA ALA A 240 -18.12 6.61 -52.56
C ALA A 240 -17.26 7.07 -53.74
#